data_AF-A0A8T6G3T0-F1
#
_entry.id   AF-A0A8T6G3T0-F1
#
_cell.length_a   1.000
_cell.length_b   1.000
_cell.length_c   1.000
_cell.angle_alpha   90.00
_cell.angle_beta   90.00
_cell.angle_gamma   90.00
#
_symmetry.space_group_name_H-M   'P 1'
#
loop_
_entity.id
_entity.type
_entity.pdbx_description
1 polymer ?
#
loop_
_entity_poly.entity_id
_entity_poly.type
_entity_poly.pdbx_seq_one_letter_code
_entity_poly.pdbx_strand_id
1 'polypeptide(L)'
;MQKYSPFDKPINELQASDLAVLRDVSEGWYVEYKSQVPKGSALAKAVSAFANTYGGWLFLGIEEKSKEDPAAESYPGIPSDEVESTLQRLRQSTNAHLSPIPHFESKVLQGPSSEIQLADEASIVAVEVPQSHTTPHVHKDGRIYRRVADSSESKAETDRFILDQLWRRADPIRKEVRRWVKNDPEFSEAEAQMPYLRLLLSADPWRQRSPWLNAPTHEIRSLFSRQEAGLPSAPFETFYTTANGFIARQAEGNDPHDLGMTWKIQRDLSSEMIFPLRLCRPSQYDDDVQDIRNYKHGTYFLNLLIEKHYTTPKIAD
;
A
#
# COMPACT_ATOMS: atom_id res chain seq x y z
N MET A 1 -7.57 4.22 -13.85
CA MET A 1 -7.57 5.69 -14.01
C MET A 1 -6.14 6.13 -13.78
N GLN A 2 -5.53 6.82 -14.74
CA GLN A 2 -4.11 7.21 -14.64
C GLN A 2 -3.98 8.32 -13.60
N LYS A 3 -3.02 8.20 -12.68
CA LYS A 3 -2.69 9.22 -11.68
C LYS A 3 -2.21 10.46 -12.43
N TYR A 4 -2.83 11.62 -12.20
CA TYR A 4 -2.33 12.86 -12.78
C TYR A 4 -1.00 13.25 -12.13
N SER A 5 -0.01 13.58 -12.96
CA SER A 5 1.25 14.17 -12.55
C SER A 5 1.63 15.24 -13.57
N PRO A 6 2.05 16.44 -13.14
CA PRO A 6 2.63 17.42 -14.05
C PRO A 6 4.06 17.04 -14.49
N PHE A 7 4.61 15.94 -13.95
CA PHE A 7 5.97 15.47 -14.21
C PHE A 7 5.97 14.06 -14.80
N ASP A 8 6.96 13.77 -15.65
CA ASP A 8 7.20 12.46 -16.25
C ASP A 8 7.95 11.47 -15.34
N LYS A 9 8.23 11.87 -14.10
CA LYS A 9 9.00 11.09 -13.12
C LYS A 9 8.35 11.10 -11.74
N PRO A 10 8.61 10.05 -10.92
CA PRO A 10 8.02 9.95 -9.59
C PRO A 10 8.56 11.03 -8.63
N ILE A 11 7.79 11.35 -7.58
CA ILE A 11 8.08 12.42 -6.62
C ILE A 11 9.48 12.31 -5.98
N ASN A 12 9.96 11.09 -5.75
CA ASN A 12 11.27 10.81 -5.15
C ASN A 12 12.45 11.24 -6.04
N GLU A 13 12.26 11.27 -7.36
CA GLU A 13 13.26 11.61 -8.39
C GLU A 13 13.17 13.08 -8.84
N LEU A 14 12.20 13.84 -8.32
CA LEU A 14 12.09 15.28 -8.61
C LEU A 14 13.27 16.07 -8.04
N GLN A 15 13.67 17.07 -8.82
CA GLN A 15 14.66 18.10 -8.54
C GLN A 15 14.00 19.48 -8.68
N ALA A 16 14.66 20.52 -8.17
CA ALA A 16 14.11 21.88 -8.18
C ALA A 16 13.91 22.45 -9.60
N SER A 17 14.77 22.09 -10.55
CA SER A 17 14.65 22.43 -11.98
C SER A 17 13.32 21.97 -12.60
N ASP A 18 12.87 20.76 -12.26
CA ASP A 18 11.66 20.18 -12.85
C ASP A 18 10.39 20.99 -12.56
N LEU A 19 10.42 21.80 -11.50
CA LEU A 19 9.31 22.68 -11.14
C LEU A 19 9.05 23.78 -12.18
N ALA A 20 9.95 24.00 -13.14
CA ALA A 20 9.77 24.97 -14.21
C ALA A 20 8.50 24.69 -15.05
N VAL A 21 8.10 23.42 -15.20
CA VAL A 21 6.87 23.04 -15.92
C VAL A 21 5.60 23.62 -15.27
N LEU A 22 5.65 23.95 -13.97
CA LEU A 22 4.50 24.46 -13.23
C LEU A 22 4.07 25.87 -13.67
N ARG A 23 4.91 26.59 -14.44
CA ARG A 23 4.53 27.87 -15.06
C ARG A 23 3.42 27.73 -16.09
N ASP A 24 3.25 26.53 -16.65
CA ASP A 24 2.21 26.21 -17.63
C ASP A 24 1.07 25.37 -17.02
N VAL A 25 1.09 25.14 -15.71
CA VAL A 25 0.09 24.33 -15.00
C VAL A 25 -0.73 25.22 -14.09
N SER A 26 -1.99 25.42 -14.44
CA SER A 26 -2.92 26.17 -13.60
C SER A 26 -3.37 25.33 -12.38
N GLU A 27 -3.59 25.99 -11.24
CA GLU A 27 -4.31 25.37 -10.13
C GLU A 27 -5.67 24.85 -10.57
N GLY A 28 -6.14 23.79 -9.88
CA GLY A 28 -7.45 23.24 -10.13
C GLY A 28 -7.64 21.89 -9.48
N TRP A 29 -8.25 20.94 -10.18
CA TRP A 29 -8.56 19.62 -9.62
C TRP A 29 -7.35 18.88 -9.04
N TYR A 30 -6.17 19.08 -9.62
CA TYR A 30 -5.00 18.26 -9.35
C TYR A 30 -3.80 19.01 -8.80
N VAL A 31 -3.80 20.34 -8.81
CA VAL A 31 -2.66 21.16 -8.35
C VAL A 31 -3.17 22.30 -7.50
N GLU A 32 -2.45 22.57 -6.41
CA GLU A 32 -2.63 23.72 -5.53
C GLU A 32 -1.26 24.26 -5.10
N TYR A 33 -1.09 25.58 -5.21
CA TYR A 33 0.07 26.33 -4.79
C TYR A 33 -0.23 27.08 -3.49
N LYS A 34 0.80 27.21 -2.66
CA LYS A 34 0.78 28.00 -1.43
C LYS A 34 2.15 28.67 -1.29
N SER A 35 2.18 30.00 -1.38
CA SER A 35 3.42 30.76 -1.22
C SER A 35 4.01 30.61 0.19
N GLN A 36 3.14 30.46 1.19
CA GLN A 36 3.50 30.29 2.60
C GLN A 36 2.83 29.04 3.19
N VAL A 37 3.46 28.43 4.18
CA VAL A 37 2.93 27.25 4.86
C VAL A 37 1.68 27.63 5.67
N PRO A 38 0.48 27.17 5.27
CA PRO A 38 -0.75 27.59 5.96
C PRO A 38 -0.87 26.90 7.33
N LYS A 39 -1.85 27.35 8.12
CA LYS A 39 -2.17 26.72 9.41
C LYS A 39 -2.55 25.24 9.22
N GLY A 40 -2.28 24.43 10.23
CA GLY A 40 -2.50 22.98 10.17
C GLY A 40 -3.89 22.53 9.71
N SER A 41 -4.95 23.21 10.18
CA SER A 41 -6.32 22.95 9.74
C SER A 41 -6.51 23.14 8.23
N ALA A 42 -5.91 24.19 7.64
CA ALA A 42 -6.00 24.43 6.20
C ALA A 42 -5.16 23.42 5.38
N LEU A 43 -3.98 23.03 5.87
CA LEU A 43 -3.20 21.94 5.28
C LEU A 43 -4.00 20.63 5.24
N ALA A 44 -4.62 20.27 6.37
CA ALA A 44 -5.46 19.07 6.45
C ALA A 44 -6.65 19.12 5.49
N LYS A 45 -7.28 20.29 5.33
CA LYS A 45 -8.36 20.48 4.34
C LYS A 45 -7.88 20.21 2.92
N ALA A 46 -6.78 20.81 2.49
CA ALA A 46 -6.22 20.60 1.15
C ALA A 46 -5.90 19.12 0.89
N VAL A 47 -5.20 18.46 1.82
CA VAL A 47 -4.84 17.04 1.68
C VAL A 47 -6.09 16.15 1.63
N SER A 48 -7.08 16.38 2.50
CA SER A 48 -8.33 15.60 2.46
C SER A 48 -9.13 15.82 1.18
N ALA A 49 -9.13 17.04 0.64
CA ALA A 49 -9.83 17.36 -0.59
C ALA A 49 -9.24 16.63 -1.79
N PHE A 50 -7.92 16.56 -1.91
CA PHE A 50 -7.26 15.75 -2.94
C PHE A 50 -7.60 14.27 -2.77
N ALA A 51 -7.41 13.72 -1.56
CA ALA A 51 -7.66 12.30 -1.28
C ALA A 51 -9.13 11.88 -1.54
N ASN A 52 -10.09 12.75 -1.21
CA ASN A 52 -11.52 12.53 -1.45
C ASN A 52 -11.90 12.70 -2.93
N THR A 53 -11.08 13.37 -3.73
CA THR A 53 -11.39 13.66 -5.13
C THR A 53 -10.64 12.70 -6.05
N TYR A 54 -9.64 13.16 -6.81
CA TYR A 54 -8.90 12.38 -7.79
C TYR A 54 -7.41 12.21 -7.42
N GLY A 55 -7.03 12.61 -6.21
CA GLY A 55 -5.64 12.89 -5.86
C GLY A 55 -5.15 14.20 -6.47
N GLY A 56 -3.88 14.53 -6.23
CA GLY A 56 -3.24 15.73 -6.75
C GLY A 56 -1.95 16.08 -6.02
N TRP A 57 -1.50 17.31 -6.25
CA TRP A 57 -0.24 17.87 -5.82
C TRP A 57 -0.49 19.17 -5.05
N LEU A 58 0.12 19.29 -3.89
CA LEU A 58 0.20 20.51 -3.11
C LEU A 58 1.66 20.95 -3.07
N PHE A 59 1.93 22.17 -3.51
CA PHE A 59 3.27 22.76 -3.45
C PHE A 59 3.29 23.90 -2.43
N LEU A 60 4.24 23.83 -1.50
CA LEU A 60 4.47 24.87 -0.50
C LEU A 60 5.76 25.64 -0.86
N GLY A 61 5.69 26.97 -0.81
CA GLY A 61 6.75 27.87 -1.24
C GLY A 61 6.64 28.32 -2.70
N ILE A 62 5.50 28.08 -3.37
CA ILE A 62 5.22 28.54 -4.75
C ILE A 62 4.06 29.54 -4.71
N GLU A 63 4.24 30.67 -5.38
CA GLU A 63 3.21 31.69 -5.56
C GLU A 63 2.54 31.54 -6.93
N GLU A 64 1.21 31.59 -6.94
CA GLU A 64 0.43 31.67 -8.17
C GLU A 64 0.43 33.10 -8.74
N LYS A 65 0.33 33.23 -10.06
CA LYS A 65 0.36 34.52 -10.75
C LYS A 65 -0.86 35.39 -10.43
N SER A 66 -2.06 34.84 -10.58
CA SER A 66 -3.29 35.51 -10.15
C SER A 66 -4.43 34.50 -10.04
N LYS A 67 -5.59 34.94 -9.54
CA LYS A 67 -6.79 34.09 -9.50
C LYS A 67 -7.36 33.77 -10.89
N GLU A 68 -7.10 34.63 -11.86
CA GLU A 68 -7.55 34.50 -13.25
C GLU A 68 -6.61 33.63 -14.09
N ASP A 69 -5.33 33.56 -13.69
CA ASP A 69 -4.28 32.73 -14.29
C ASP A 69 -3.48 32.06 -13.16
N PRO A 70 -4.02 31.00 -12.53
CA PRO A 70 -3.45 30.46 -11.30
C PRO A 70 -2.29 29.49 -11.59
N ALA A 71 -1.44 29.82 -12.56
CA ALA A 71 -0.19 29.09 -12.80
C ALA A 71 0.93 29.62 -11.89
N ALA A 72 2.01 28.84 -11.72
CA ALA A 72 3.14 29.25 -10.89
C ALA A 72 3.85 30.48 -11.49
N GLU A 73 4.01 31.54 -10.70
CA GLU A 73 4.75 32.76 -11.08
C GLU A 73 6.12 32.81 -10.43
N SER A 74 6.15 32.71 -9.10
CA SER A 74 7.34 32.90 -8.29
C SER A 74 7.57 31.72 -7.34
N TYR A 75 8.85 31.47 -7.01
CA TYR A 75 9.28 30.35 -6.18
C TYR A 75 10.03 30.88 -4.95
N PRO A 76 9.37 31.62 -4.04
CA PRO A 76 10.02 32.22 -2.87
C PRO A 76 10.64 31.15 -1.96
N GLY A 77 10.09 29.94 -1.99
CA GLY A 77 10.53 28.84 -1.14
C GLY A 77 10.18 29.05 0.32
N ILE A 78 10.50 28.02 1.09
CA ILE A 78 10.48 27.99 2.55
C ILE A 78 11.95 28.04 3.00
N PRO A 79 12.29 28.86 4.00
CA PRO A 79 13.64 28.87 4.56
C PRO A 79 14.11 27.46 4.95
N SER A 80 15.35 27.09 4.60
CA SER A 80 15.89 25.74 4.81
C SER A 80 15.78 25.25 6.25
N ASP A 81 15.89 26.14 7.24
CA ASP A 81 15.77 25.85 8.68
C ASP A 81 14.32 25.59 9.13
N GLU A 82 13.31 26.05 8.38
CA GLU A 82 11.89 25.82 8.66
C GLU A 82 11.32 24.56 8.00
N VAL A 83 12.04 23.95 7.05
CA VAL A 83 11.55 22.81 6.25
C VAL A 83 11.16 21.62 7.12
N GLU A 84 12.02 21.21 8.06
CA GLU A 84 11.75 20.05 8.91
C GLU A 84 10.50 20.28 9.77
N SER A 85 10.37 21.49 10.34
CA SER A 85 9.20 21.88 11.11
C SER A 85 7.93 21.88 10.25
N THR A 86 8.05 22.22 8.96
CA THR A 86 6.95 22.20 7.99
C THR A 86 6.49 20.78 7.70
N LEU A 87 7.41 19.84 7.45
CA LEU A 87 7.09 18.42 7.26
C LEU A 87 6.42 17.81 8.49
N GLN A 88 6.95 18.12 9.69
CA GLN A 88 6.35 17.68 10.94
C GLN A 88 4.94 18.25 11.11
N ARG A 89 4.75 19.55 10.85
CA ARG A 89 3.45 20.22 10.89
C ARG A 89 2.46 19.57 9.94
N LEU A 90 2.85 19.25 8.70
CA LEU A 90 2.00 18.56 7.73
C LEU A 90 1.51 17.21 8.26
N ARG A 91 2.40 16.38 8.81
CA ARG A 91 2.06 15.07 9.39
C ARG A 91 1.19 15.18 10.63
N GLN A 92 1.53 16.07 11.56
CA GLN A 92 0.75 16.27 12.78
C GLN A 92 -0.63 16.84 12.48
N SER A 93 -0.72 17.77 11.53
CA SER A 93 -1.97 18.41 11.18
C SER A 93 -2.94 17.42 10.53
N THR A 94 -2.47 16.62 9.58
CA THR A 94 -3.29 15.57 8.96
C THR A 94 -3.75 14.54 9.98
N ASN A 95 -2.89 14.08 10.89
CA ASN A 95 -3.25 13.17 11.97
C ASN A 95 -4.28 13.77 12.95
N ALA A 96 -4.09 15.02 13.38
CA ALA A 96 -4.95 15.67 14.37
C ALA A 96 -6.31 16.14 13.80
N HIS A 97 -6.45 16.26 12.48
CA HIS A 97 -7.64 16.86 11.86
C HIS A 97 -8.42 15.90 10.96
N LEU A 98 -7.88 14.76 10.53
CA LEU A 98 -8.52 13.90 9.55
C LEU A 98 -8.76 12.49 10.09
N SER A 99 -9.93 11.94 9.77
CA SER A 99 -10.27 10.55 10.05
C SER A 99 -11.02 9.91 8.88
N PRO A 100 -10.53 8.80 8.30
CA PRO A 100 -9.19 8.23 8.50
C PRO A 100 -8.11 9.18 7.96
N ILE A 101 -6.84 8.90 8.28
CA ILE A 101 -5.71 9.71 7.79
C ILE A 101 -5.42 9.32 6.32
N PRO A 102 -5.40 10.28 5.38
CA PRO A 102 -5.02 10.00 4.00
C PRO A 102 -3.53 9.71 3.89
N HIS A 103 -3.16 8.83 2.94
CA HIS A 103 -1.77 8.68 2.54
C HIS A 103 -1.35 9.86 1.67
N PHE A 104 -0.11 10.31 1.84
CA PHE A 104 0.57 11.28 0.99
C PHE A 104 2.08 11.04 1.07
N GLU A 105 2.79 11.48 0.05
CA GLU A 105 4.24 11.51 -0.01
C GLU A 105 4.71 12.96 -0.11
N SER A 106 5.88 13.26 0.43
CA SER A 106 6.44 14.61 0.41
C SER A 106 7.91 14.58 0.02
N LYS A 107 8.32 15.51 -0.85
CA LYS A 107 9.71 15.71 -1.24
C LYS A 107 10.12 17.16 -1.03
N VAL A 108 11.30 17.33 -0.44
CA VAL A 108 11.97 18.63 -0.33
C VAL A 108 12.84 18.82 -1.57
N LEU A 109 12.66 19.96 -2.23
CA LEU A 109 13.41 20.38 -3.40
C LEU A 109 14.22 21.61 -3.00
N GLN A 110 15.49 21.38 -2.69
CA GLN A 110 16.40 22.41 -2.19
C GLN A 110 16.91 23.29 -3.34
N GLY A 111 17.10 24.58 -3.05
CA GLY A 111 17.87 25.46 -3.91
C GLY A 111 19.38 25.22 -3.81
N PRO A 112 20.17 25.93 -4.62
CA PRO A 112 19.71 26.85 -5.67
C PRO A 112 19.14 26.15 -6.90
N SER A 113 18.28 26.86 -7.63
CA SER A 113 17.92 26.50 -9.01
C SER A 113 17.78 27.75 -9.87
N SER A 114 18.61 27.86 -10.91
CA SER A 114 18.59 28.99 -11.85
C SER A 114 17.35 29.03 -12.73
N GLU A 115 16.76 27.88 -13.04
CA GLU A 115 15.59 27.75 -13.92
C GLU A 115 14.32 28.36 -13.31
N ILE A 116 14.16 28.20 -11.99
CA ILE A 116 13.04 28.74 -11.22
C ILE A 116 13.42 29.90 -10.30
N GLN A 117 14.68 30.34 -10.34
CA GLN A 117 15.22 31.41 -9.50
C GLN A 117 15.06 31.15 -7.99
N LEU A 118 15.17 29.89 -7.57
CA LEU A 118 15.12 29.48 -6.17
C LEU A 118 16.48 29.76 -5.51
N ALA A 119 16.48 30.45 -4.38
CA ALA A 119 17.69 30.83 -3.64
C ALA A 119 18.37 29.64 -2.93
N ASP A 120 19.66 29.76 -2.62
CA ASP A 120 20.48 28.72 -1.97
C ASP A 120 19.87 28.18 -0.66
N GLU A 121 19.33 29.07 0.17
CA GLU A 121 18.75 28.74 1.49
C GLU A 121 17.22 28.66 1.49
N ALA A 122 16.64 28.37 0.32
CA ALA A 122 15.21 28.22 0.13
C ALA A 122 14.88 26.84 -0.43
N SER A 123 13.76 26.27 -0.01
CA SER A 123 13.30 24.95 -0.42
C SER A 123 11.81 24.95 -0.76
N ILE A 124 11.43 24.14 -1.75
CA ILE A 124 10.03 23.86 -2.05
C ILE A 124 9.65 22.51 -1.46
N VAL A 125 8.48 22.43 -0.83
CA VAL A 125 7.92 21.15 -0.38
C VAL A 125 6.82 20.75 -1.35
N ALA A 126 7.09 19.72 -2.16
CA ALA A 126 6.09 19.07 -2.99
C ALA A 126 5.41 17.96 -2.19
N VAL A 127 4.08 17.92 -2.21
CA VAL A 127 3.28 16.89 -1.53
C VAL A 127 2.36 16.25 -2.56
N GLU A 128 2.54 14.95 -2.78
CA GLU A 128 1.68 14.18 -3.66
C GLU A 128 0.67 13.39 -2.83
N VAL A 129 -0.61 13.58 -3.14
CA VAL A 129 -1.73 12.94 -2.47
C VAL A 129 -2.44 12.04 -3.49
N PRO A 130 -2.32 10.70 -3.41
CA PRO A 130 -3.08 9.81 -4.28
C PRO A 130 -4.58 9.89 -3.98
N GLN A 131 -5.39 9.49 -4.96
CA GLN A 131 -6.81 9.23 -4.71
C GLN A 131 -6.94 8.13 -3.67
N SER A 132 -7.67 8.39 -2.59
CA SER A 132 -7.83 7.40 -1.54
C SER A 132 -9.03 6.49 -1.82
N HIS A 133 -8.87 5.21 -1.49
CA HIS A 133 -9.96 4.23 -1.42
C HIS A 133 -10.57 4.14 -0.02
N THR A 134 -9.90 4.64 1.03
CA THR A 134 -10.40 4.65 2.41
C THR A 134 -11.25 5.88 2.71
N THR A 135 -11.96 6.39 1.70
CA THR A 135 -12.81 7.56 1.83
C THR A 135 -14.10 7.28 2.60
N PRO A 136 -14.75 8.33 3.12
CA PRO A 136 -14.31 9.73 3.12
C PRO A 136 -13.29 10.04 4.22
N HIS A 137 -12.32 10.90 3.91
CA HIS A 137 -11.48 11.57 4.90
C HIS A 137 -12.26 12.74 5.48
N VAL A 138 -12.85 12.54 6.67
CA VAL A 138 -13.66 13.52 7.37
C VAL A 138 -12.74 14.42 8.18
N HIS A 139 -12.90 15.73 8.02
CA HIS A 139 -12.18 16.71 8.81
C HIS A 139 -12.81 16.87 10.21
N LYS A 140 -12.03 17.30 11.21
CA LYS A 140 -12.46 17.38 12.63
C LYS A 140 -13.69 18.27 12.88
N ASP A 141 -14.03 19.14 11.93
CA ASP A 141 -15.25 19.96 11.96
C ASP A 141 -16.49 19.21 11.43
N GLY A 142 -16.37 17.91 11.18
CA GLY A 142 -17.45 17.03 10.71
C GLY A 142 -17.71 17.13 9.21
N ARG A 143 -16.91 17.89 8.45
CA ARG A 143 -17.12 18.12 7.02
C ARG A 143 -16.20 17.27 6.16
N ILE A 144 -16.69 16.92 4.98
CA ILE A 144 -15.93 16.23 3.95
C ILE A 144 -15.59 17.26 2.89
N TYR A 145 -14.30 17.54 2.72
CA TYR A 145 -13.83 18.51 1.74
C TYR A 145 -13.47 17.81 0.43
N ARG A 146 -13.72 18.49 -0.69
CA ARG A 146 -13.40 18.05 -2.07
C ARG A 146 -12.88 19.24 -2.89
N ARG A 147 -12.11 18.93 -3.93
CA ARG A 147 -11.74 19.92 -4.96
C ARG A 147 -12.96 20.21 -5.84
N VAL A 148 -13.04 21.41 -6.39
CA VAL A 148 -14.07 21.82 -7.37
C VAL A 148 -13.36 22.68 -8.42
N ALA A 149 -13.58 22.37 -9.71
CA ALA A 149 -12.83 22.87 -10.87
C ALA A 149 -12.31 24.31 -10.75
N ASP A 150 -13.21 25.26 -10.49
CA ASP A 150 -12.93 26.69 -10.61
C ASP A 150 -12.65 27.35 -9.25
N SER A 151 -12.41 26.56 -8.21
CA SER A 151 -12.21 27.07 -6.85
C SER A 151 -10.81 26.68 -6.37
N SER A 152 -9.96 27.70 -6.18
CA SER A 152 -8.67 27.54 -5.51
C SER A 152 -8.83 26.92 -4.12
N GLU A 153 -9.98 27.12 -3.48
CA GLU A 153 -10.32 26.54 -2.19
C GLU A 153 -11.15 25.24 -2.29
N SER A 154 -10.84 24.30 -1.40
CA SER A 154 -11.63 23.09 -1.20
C SER A 154 -13.00 23.41 -0.61
N LYS A 155 -14.07 22.82 -1.15
CA LYS A 155 -15.44 23.04 -0.70
C LYS A 155 -15.95 21.86 0.12
N ALA A 156 -16.76 22.15 1.13
CA ALA A 156 -17.47 21.12 1.88
C ALA A 156 -18.54 20.50 0.97
N GLU A 157 -18.51 19.18 0.85
CA GLU A 157 -19.46 18.43 0.02
C GLU A 157 -20.78 18.28 0.77
N THR A 158 -21.87 18.61 0.07
CA THR A 158 -23.23 18.50 0.59
C THR A 158 -24.12 17.60 -0.27
N ASP A 159 -23.67 17.24 -1.48
CA ASP A 159 -24.41 16.35 -2.36
C ASP A 159 -24.41 14.92 -1.79
N ARG A 160 -25.61 14.42 -1.46
CA ARG A 160 -25.80 13.10 -0.88
C ARG A 160 -25.29 11.97 -1.77
N PHE A 161 -25.47 12.07 -3.09
CA PHE A 161 -25.03 11.06 -4.03
C PHE A 161 -23.50 10.95 -4.03
N ILE A 162 -22.79 12.08 -4.06
CA ILE A 162 -21.32 12.11 -4.01
C ILE A 162 -20.82 11.56 -2.67
N LEU A 163 -21.47 11.93 -1.56
CA LEU A 163 -21.13 11.38 -0.25
C LEU A 163 -21.30 9.86 -0.20
N ASP A 164 -22.41 9.31 -0.70
CA ASP A 164 -22.63 7.86 -0.75
C ASP A 164 -21.59 7.16 -1.64
N GLN A 165 -21.16 7.78 -2.75
CA GLN A 165 -20.06 7.26 -3.58
C GLN A 165 -18.73 7.23 -2.83
N LEU A 166 -18.41 8.25 -2.03
CA LEU A 166 -17.20 8.26 -1.20
C LEU A 166 -17.19 7.12 -0.18
N TRP A 167 -18.31 6.88 0.50
CA TRP A 167 -18.43 5.80 1.47
C TRP A 167 -18.28 4.42 0.85
N ARG A 168 -18.75 4.25 -0.39
CA ARG A 168 -18.69 2.96 -1.12
C ARG A 168 -17.39 2.74 -1.88
N ARG A 169 -16.48 3.71 -1.92
CA ARG A 169 -15.25 3.60 -2.71
C ARG A 169 -14.36 2.41 -2.32
N ALA A 170 -14.35 2.04 -1.04
CA ALA A 170 -13.62 0.87 -0.55
C ALA A 170 -14.31 -0.47 -0.86
N ASP A 171 -15.57 -0.48 -1.26
CA ASP A 171 -16.37 -1.69 -1.38
C ASP A 171 -15.81 -2.71 -2.39
N PRO A 172 -15.29 -2.32 -3.56
CA PRO A 172 -14.66 -3.28 -4.48
C PRO A 172 -13.49 -4.03 -3.84
N ILE A 173 -12.61 -3.31 -3.14
CA ILE A 173 -11.44 -3.89 -2.44
C ILE A 173 -11.92 -4.82 -1.32
N ARG A 174 -12.87 -4.37 -0.49
CA ARG A 174 -13.45 -5.20 0.58
C ARG A 174 -14.14 -6.46 0.04
N LYS A 175 -14.81 -6.35 -1.11
CA LYS A 175 -15.47 -7.49 -1.76
C LYS A 175 -14.44 -8.50 -2.29
N GLU A 176 -13.31 -8.02 -2.80
CA GLU A 176 -12.20 -8.87 -3.25
C GLU A 176 -11.58 -9.65 -2.08
N VAL A 177 -11.23 -8.97 -0.99
CA VAL A 177 -10.71 -9.62 0.22
C VAL A 177 -11.73 -10.59 0.80
N ARG A 178 -13.02 -10.22 0.86
CA ARG A 178 -14.07 -11.13 1.31
C ARG A 178 -14.23 -12.35 0.42
N ARG A 179 -14.08 -12.20 -0.90
CA ARG A 179 -14.10 -13.33 -1.84
C ARG A 179 -12.91 -14.24 -1.61
N TRP A 180 -11.72 -13.68 -1.40
CA TRP A 180 -10.52 -14.44 -1.06
C TRP A 180 -10.72 -15.27 0.21
N VAL A 181 -11.25 -14.67 1.29
CA VAL A 181 -11.52 -15.40 2.55
C VAL A 181 -12.54 -16.53 2.38
N LYS A 182 -13.54 -16.35 1.50
CA LYS A 182 -14.64 -17.32 1.34
C LYS A 182 -14.35 -18.44 0.34
N ASN A 183 -13.43 -18.20 -0.60
CA ASN A 183 -13.15 -19.14 -1.67
C ASN A 183 -11.92 -19.95 -1.29
N ASP A 184 -12.09 -21.25 -1.13
CA ASP A 184 -10.95 -22.16 -1.01
C ASP A 184 -10.16 -22.20 -2.33
N PRO A 185 -8.85 -22.44 -2.27
CA PRO A 185 -8.07 -22.76 -3.46
C PRO A 185 -8.62 -24.02 -4.15
N GLU A 186 -8.44 -24.09 -5.47
CA GLU A 186 -8.71 -25.30 -6.22
C GLU A 186 -7.58 -26.30 -5.96
N PHE A 187 -7.95 -27.50 -5.51
CA PHE A 187 -7.07 -28.61 -5.19
C PHE A 187 -7.43 -29.81 -6.07
N SER A 188 -6.45 -30.65 -6.39
CA SER A 188 -6.71 -31.99 -6.92
C SER A 188 -7.39 -32.87 -5.87
N GLU A 189 -7.95 -34.02 -6.29
CA GLU A 189 -8.60 -34.96 -5.36
C GLU A 189 -7.65 -35.44 -4.24
N ALA A 190 -6.35 -35.58 -4.54
CA ALA A 190 -5.33 -35.96 -3.58
C ALA A 190 -5.06 -34.85 -2.55
N GLU A 191 -4.98 -33.60 -3.00
CA GLU A 191 -4.68 -32.43 -2.16
C GLU A 191 -5.90 -32.00 -1.30
N ALA A 192 -7.13 -32.30 -1.74
CA ALA A 192 -8.37 -31.85 -1.10
C ALA A 192 -8.55 -32.33 0.36
N GLN A 193 -7.85 -33.40 0.76
CA GLN A 193 -7.89 -33.92 2.14
C GLN A 193 -6.78 -33.38 3.04
N MET A 194 -5.83 -32.63 2.49
CA MET A 194 -4.71 -32.06 3.25
C MET A 194 -5.11 -30.72 3.87
N PRO A 195 -4.91 -30.52 5.19
CA PRO A 195 -5.08 -29.21 5.79
C PRO A 195 -3.97 -28.29 5.30
N TYR A 196 -4.31 -27.00 5.24
CA TYR A 196 -3.38 -25.98 4.80
C TYR A 196 -3.61 -24.68 5.56
N LEU A 197 -2.56 -23.89 5.68
CA LEU A 197 -2.61 -22.50 6.08
C LEU A 197 -2.53 -21.63 4.82
N ARG A 198 -3.47 -20.70 4.67
CA ARG A 198 -3.48 -19.73 3.57
C ARG A 198 -3.21 -18.33 4.10
N LEU A 199 -2.17 -17.69 3.58
CA LEU A 199 -1.78 -16.33 3.95
C LEU A 199 -1.96 -15.38 2.76
N LEU A 200 -2.58 -14.22 3.01
CA LEU A 200 -2.60 -13.10 2.10
C LEU A 200 -1.67 -12.01 2.64
N LEU A 201 -0.63 -11.69 1.88
CA LEU A 201 0.24 -10.56 2.14
C LEU A 201 -0.05 -9.49 1.09
N SER A 202 -0.27 -8.25 1.50
CA SER A 202 -0.49 -7.14 0.57
C SER A 202 0.40 -5.98 0.97
N ALA A 203 1.27 -5.56 0.05
CA ALA A 203 2.12 -4.38 0.25
C ALA A 203 1.32 -3.07 0.30
N ASP A 204 0.12 -3.08 -0.30
CA ASP A 204 -0.76 -1.93 -0.38
C ASP A 204 -2.24 -2.37 -0.35
N PRO A 205 -2.78 -2.70 0.84
CA PRO A 205 -4.11 -3.29 0.98
C PRO A 205 -5.24 -2.36 0.51
N TRP A 206 -4.96 -1.07 0.35
CA TRP A 206 -5.92 -0.06 -0.08
C TRP A 206 -5.60 0.52 -1.47
N ARG A 207 -4.63 -0.04 -2.20
CA ARG A 207 -4.23 0.38 -3.55
C ARG A 207 -3.95 1.89 -3.66
N GLN A 208 -3.32 2.47 -2.64
CA GLN A 208 -2.99 3.90 -2.58
C GLN A 208 -1.65 4.23 -3.25
N ARG A 209 -0.66 3.34 -3.15
CA ARG A 209 0.67 3.45 -3.77
C ARG A 209 0.75 2.74 -5.11
N SER A 210 -0.04 1.67 -5.28
CA SER A 210 -0.02 0.81 -6.47
C SER A 210 1.41 0.40 -6.88
N PRO A 211 2.19 -0.22 -5.97
CA PRO A 211 3.53 -0.69 -6.30
C PRO A 211 3.45 -1.66 -7.49
N TRP A 212 4.47 -1.65 -8.35
CA TRP A 212 4.50 -2.51 -9.52
C TRP A 212 5.83 -3.23 -9.66
N LEU A 213 5.80 -4.56 -9.69
CA LEU A 213 6.97 -5.40 -9.88
C LEU A 213 7.39 -5.39 -11.35
N ASN A 214 8.23 -4.41 -11.71
CA ASN A 214 8.83 -4.29 -13.03
C ASN A 214 10.21 -4.98 -13.11
N ALA A 215 10.26 -6.26 -12.76
CA ALA A 215 11.47 -7.06 -12.90
C ALA A 215 11.29 -8.12 -14.02
N PRO A 216 12.36 -8.45 -14.75
CA PRO A 216 12.38 -9.58 -15.67
C PRO A 216 12.06 -10.90 -14.95
N THR A 217 11.38 -11.81 -15.66
CA THR A 217 10.97 -13.13 -15.14
C THR A 217 12.14 -13.93 -14.57
N HIS A 218 13.33 -13.86 -15.18
CA HIS A 218 14.50 -14.63 -14.77
C HIS A 218 15.09 -14.13 -13.44
N GLU A 219 15.06 -12.82 -13.19
CA GLU A 219 15.48 -12.24 -11.91
C GLU A 219 14.54 -12.68 -10.79
N ILE A 220 13.23 -12.59 -11.03
CA ILE A 220 12.23 -13.01 -10.05
C ILE A 220 12.38 -14.50 -9.76
N ARG A 221 12.50 -15.35 -10.79
CA ARG A 221 12.74 -16.79 -10.61
C ARG A 221 13.98 -17.06 -9.73
N SER A 222 15.06 -16.31 -9.96
CA SER A 222 16.30 -16.47 -9.18
C SER A 222 16.11 -16.17 -7.69
N LEU A 223 15.22 -15.24 -7.34
CA LEU A 223 14.87 -14.93 -5.95
C LEU A 223 14.14 -16.10 -5.28
N PHE A 224 13.23 -16.75 -6.00
CA PHE A 224 12.47 -17.91 -5.50
C PHE A 224 13.31 -19.18 -5.38
N SER A 225 14.37 -19.32 -6.20
CA SER A 225 15.27 -20.48 -6.18
C SER A 225 16.54 -20.27 -5.34
N ARG A 226 16.69 -19.11 -4.68
CA ARG A 226 17.93 -18.75 -3.98
C ARG A 226 18.12 -19.61 -2.73
N GLN A 227 19.26 -20.30 -2.67
CA GLN A 227 19.77 -20.93 -1.45
C GLN A 227 20.99 -20.15 -0.98
N GLU A 228 20.95 -19.60 0.23
CA GLU A 228 22.11 -18.95 0.85
C GLU A 228 22.70 -19.86 1.92
N ALA A 229 24.02 -20.05 1.88
CA ALA A 229 24.72 -20.84 2.88
C ALA A 229 24.55 -20.21 4.28
N GLY A 230 24.04 -20.98 5.23
CA GLY A 230 23.88 -20.56 6.62
C GLY A 230 22.54 -19.89 6.97
N LEU A 231 21.66 -19.66 6.00
CA LEU A 231 20.29 -19.23 6.26
C LEU A 231 19.30 -20.36 5.92
N PRO A 232 18.27 -20.59 6.76
CA PRO A 232 17.17 -21.46 6.39
C PRO A 232 16.52 -20.92 5.12
N SER A 233 16.51 -21.72 4.05
CA SER A 233 15.85 -21.36 2.80
C SER A 233 14.85 -22.46 2.42
N ALA A 234 13.71 -22.05 1.89
CA ALA A 234 12.68 -22.93 1.34
C ALA A 234 12.57 -22.62 -0.16
N PRO A 235 13.53 -23.09 -0.98
CA PRO A 235 13.56 -22.76 -2.40
C PRO A 235 12.36 -23.38 -3.11
N PHE A 236 11.90 -22.71 -4.16
CA PHE A 236 10.85 -23.21 -5.04
C PHE A 236 11.47 -23.79 -6.32
N GLU A 237 10.96 -24.93 -6.75
CA GLU A 237 11.51 -25.69 -7.87
C GLU A 237 10.84 -25.31 -9.19
N THR A 238 9.51 -25.18 -9.15
CA THR A 238 8.71 -24.83 -10.31
C THR A 238 8.28 -23.37 -10.25
N PHE A 239 8.32 -22.70 -11.40
CA PHE A 239 8.00 -21.28 -11.52
C PHE A 239 7.26 -21.01 -12.83
N TYR A 240 6.08 -20.42 -12.72
CA TYR A 240 5.18 -20.17 -13.84
C TYR A 240 4.79 -18.69 -13.89
N THR A 241 4.65 -18.16 -15.10
CA THR A 241 4.05 -16.83 -15.33
C THR A 241 2.55 -16.95 -15.47
N THR A 242 1.81 -15.99 -14.93
CA THR A 242 0.36 -15.83 -15.13
C THR A 242 0.08 -14.47 -15.76
N ALA A 243 -1.17 -14.23 -16.17
CA ALA A 243 -1.57 -12.95 -16.73
C ALA A 243 -1.23 -11.74 -15.82
N ASN A 244 -1.31 -11.93 -14.49
CA ASN A 244 -1.18 -10.86 -13.52
C ASN A 244 0.03 -11.01 -12.57
N GLY A 245 0.95 -11.95 -12.83
CA GLY A 245 2.07 -12.21 -11.93
C GLY A 245 2.73 -13.57 -12.13
N PHE A 246 3.05 -14.23 -11.02
CA PHE A 246 3.86 -15.45 -10.99
C PHE A 246 3.34 -16.44 -9.95
N ILE A 247 3.60 -17.72 -10.19
CA ILE A 247 3.34 -18.82 -9.25
C ILE A 247 4.61 -19.62 -9.10
N ALA A 248 5.07 -19.77 -7.86
CA ALA A 248 6.16 -20.66 -7.49
C ALA A 248 5.62 -21.81 -6.65
N ARG A 249 6.01 -23.06 -6.94
CA ARG A 249 5.64 -24.23 -6.12
C ARG A 249 6.87 -25.04 -5.74
N GLN A 250 6.87 -25.52 -4.50
CA GLN A 250 7.65 -26.68 -4.11
C GLN A 250 6.87 -27.90 -4.59
N ALA A 251 7.53 -28.79 -5.31
CA ALA A 251 6.94 -30.05 -5.77
C ALA A 251 7.93 -31.14 -5.39
N GLU A 252 7.63 -31.93 -4.36
CA GLU A 252 8.55 -32.96 -3.90
C GLU A 252 8.77 -33.97 -5.04
N GLY A 253 9.99 -34.07 -5.56
CA GLY A 253 10.29 -34.92 -6.72
C GLY A 253 9.58 -34.51 -8.02
N ASN A 254 9.10 -33.27 -8.12
CA ASN A 254 8.33 -32.76 -9.25
C ASN A 254 7.00 -33.50 -9.50
N ASP A 255 6.40 -34.11 -8.45
CA ASP A 255 5.05 -34.67 -8.54
C ASP A 255 4.01 -33.54 -8.45
N PRO A 256 3.20 -33.29 -9.50
CA PRO A 256 2.18 -32.25 -9.49
C PRO A 256 0.97 -32.58 -8.60
N HIS A 257 0.87 -33.81 -8.09
CA HIS A 257 -0.24 -34.28 -7.25
C HIS A 257 -0.02 -34.02 -5.75
N ASP A 258 1.19 -33.66 -5.34
CA ASP A 258 1.50 -33.36 -3.95
C ASP A 258 1.31 -31.88 -3.62
N LEU A 259 0.62 -31.61 -2.50
CA LEU A 259 0.46 -30.26 -2.00
C LEU A 259 1.76 -29.80 -1.34
N GLY A 260 2.65 -29.19 -2.12
CA GLY A 260 3.79 -28.44 -1.59
C GLY A 260 3.47 -26.97 -1.33
N MET A 261 4.41 -26.25 -0.69
CA MET A 261 4.27 -24.80 -0.50
C MET A 261 4.08 -24.12 -1.85
N THR A 262 3.05 -23.30 -1.96
CA THR A 262 2.72 -22.55 -3.18
C THR A 262 2.70 -21.06 -2.86
N TRP A 263 3.44 -20.27 -3.64
CA TRP A 263 3.43 -18.81 -3.54
C TRP A 263 3.00 -18.21 -4.88
N LYS A 264 1.83 -17.55 -4.87
CA LYS A 264 1.34 -16.73 -5.98
C LYS A 264 1.66 -15.27 -5.67
N ILE A 265 2.47 -14.61 -6.49
CA ILE A 265 2.78 -13.18 -6.35
C ILE A 265 2.25 -12.43 -7.57
N GLN A 266 1.39 -11.46 -7.33
CA GLN A 266 0.89 -10.57 -8.37
C GLN A 266 1.87 -9.42 -8.61
N ARG A 267 1.74 -8.76 -9.77
CA ARG A 267 2.56 -7.60 -10.13
C ARG A 267 2.37 -6.42 -9.18
N ASP A 268 1.21 -6.32 -8.53
CA ASP A 268 0.93 -5.31 -7.50
C ASP A 268 1.52 -5.65 -6.10
N LEU A 269 2.38 -6.67 -6.05
CA LEU A 269 2.97 -7.24 -4.82
C LEU A 269 1.95 -7.84 -3.84
N SER A 270 0.70 -8.06 -4.26
CA SER A 270 -0.24 -8.92 -3.53
C SER A 270 0.21 -10.37 -3.66
N SER A 271 0.46 -11.02 -2.52
CA SER A 271 0.96 -12.39 -2.43
C SER A 271 -0.02 -13.28 -1.70
N GLU A 272 -0.31 -14.43 -2.30
CA GLU A 272 -1.02 -15.53 -1.66
C GLU A 272 -0.05 -16.69 -1.47
N MET A 273 0.09 -17.14 -0.22
CA MET A 273 0.91 -18.28 0.14
C MET A 273 0.04 -19.39 0.71
N ILE A 274 0.24 -20.60 0.24
CA ILE A 274 -0.42 -21.82 0.72
C ILE A 274 0.66 -22.70 1.32
N PHE A 275 0.51 -23.02 2.60
CA PHE A 275 1.39 -23.91 3.33
C PHE A 275 0.62 -25.19 3.64
N PRO A 276 1.04 -26.36 3.12
CA PRO A 276 0.49 -27.64 3.58
C PRO A 276 0.84 -27.82 5.07
N LEU A 277 -0.12 -28.26 5.86
CA LEU A 277 0.11 -28.66 7.25
C LEU A 277 0.22 -30.18 7.30
N ARG A 278 1.16 -30.70 8.08
CA ARG A 278 1.32 -32.15 8.19
C ARG A 278 0.18 -32.70 9.04
N LEU A 279 -0.44 -33.77 8.56
CA LEU A 279 -1.38 -34.54 9.37
C LEU A 279 -0.67 -35.73 9.97
N CYS A 280 -0.37 -35.63 11.25
CA CYS A 280 0.12 -36.76 12.02
C CYS A 280 -1.09 -37.56 12.53
N ARG A 281 -1.09 -38.86 12.24
CA ARG A 281 -1.97 -39.82 12.90
C ARG A 281 -1.08 -40.59 13.85
N PRO A 282 -1.08 -40.28 15.16
CA PRO A 282 -0.30 -41.07 16.10
C PRO A 282 -0.88 -42.48 16.12
N SER A 283 -0.32 -43.38 15.31
CA SER A 283 -0.56 -44.81 15.41
C SER A 283 0.25 -45.29 16.60
N GLN A 284 -0.45 -45.83 17.61
CA GLN A 284 0.10 -46.48 18.81
C GLN A 284 1.60 -46.23 19.05
N TYR A 285 1.92 -45.06 19.60
CA TYR A 285 3.14 -44.79 20.37
C TYR A 285 4.52 -45.00 19.70
N ASP A 286 4.71 -44.56 18.45
CA ASP A 286 6.06 -44.33 17.89
C ASP A 286 6.24 -42.90 17.36
N ASP A 287 7.52 -42.52 17.18
CA ASP A 287 8.17 -41.27 16.73
C ASP A 287 7.33 -39.96 16.58
N ASP A 288 6.20 -39.95 15.89
CA ASP A 288 5.29 -38.79 15.75
C ASP A 288 4.82 -38.20 17.09
N VAL A 289 4.77 -39.03 18.15
CA VAL A 289 4.42 -38.60 19.51
C VAL A 289 5.57 -37.82 20.18
N GLN A 290 6.82 -38.04 19.78
CA GLN A 290 7.97 -37.33 20.34
C GLN A 290 7.99 -35.85 19.92
N ASP A 291 7.63 -35.54 18.68
CA ASP A 291 7.59 -34.16 18.18
C ASP A 291 6.55 -33.34 18.92
N ILE A 292 5.37 -33.91 19.18
CA ILE A 292 4.31 -33.24 19.95
C ILE A 292 4.77 -32.97 21.40
N ARG A 293 5.56 -33.86 22.01
CA ARG A 293 6.07 -33.69 23.39
C ARG A 293 7.05 -32.53 23.54
N ASN A 294 7.66 -32.06 22.44
CA ASN A 294 8.56 -30.91 22.47
C ASN A 294 7.81 -29.58 22.68
N TYR A 295 6.49 -29.55 22.43
CA TYR A 295 5.67 -28.39 22.76
C TYR A 295 5.43 -28.28 24.26
N LYS A 296 5.40 -27.04 24.78
CA LYS A 296 5.21 -26.72 26.21
C LYS A 296 4.04 -27.46 26.88
N HIS A 297 2.97 -27.72 26.14
CA HIS A 297 1.76 -28.41 26.61
C HIS A 297 1.48 -29.73 25.87
N GLY A 298 2.45 -30.26 25.13
CA GLY A 298 2.28 -31.45 24.29
C GLY A 298 1.82 -32.69 25.04
N THR A 299 2.49 -33.02 26.15
CA THR A 299 2.12 -34.16 27.00
C THR A 299 0.71 -34.04 27.59
N TYR A 300 0.31 -32.82 27.99
CA TYR A 300 -1.04 -32.57 28.49
C TYR A 300 -2.10 -32.77 27.39
N PHE A 301 -1.83 -32.25 26.19
CA PHE A 301 -2.70 -32.44 25.02
C PHE A 301 -2.86 -33.92 24.65
N LEU A 302 -1.77 -34.69 24.63
CA LEU A 302 -1.80 -36.13 24.35
C LEU A 302 -2.62 -36.90 25.41
N ASN A 303 -2.44 -36.58 26.70
CA ASN A 303 -3.22 -37.19 27.78
C ASN A 303 -4.71 -36.88 27.63
N LEU A 304 -5.07 -35.65 27.25
CA LEU A 304 -6.46 -35.25 26.99
C LEU A 304 -7.09 -36.07 25.85
N LEU A 305 -6.33 -36.36 24.78
CA LEU A 305 -6.81 -37.20 23.68
C LEU A 305 -7.13 -38.62 24.14
N ILE A 306 -6.29 -39.20 25.00
CA ILE A 306 -6.47 -40.53 25.60
C ILE A 306 -7.68 -40.54 26.54
N GLU A 307 -7.78 -39.57 27.46
CA GLU A 307 -8.89 -39.46 28.41
C GLU A 307 -10.25 -39.30 27.74
N LYS A 308 -10.29 -38.65 26.57
CA LYS A 308 -11.51 -38.47 25.78
C LYS A 308 -11.79 -39.61 24.78
N HIS A 309 -11.01 -40.69 24.84
CA HIS A 309 -11.15 -41.88 23.99
C HIS A 309 -11.09 -41.59 22.47
N TYR A 310 -10.30 -40.60 22.04
CA TYR A 310 -10.04 -40.41 20.61
C TYR A 310 -9.12 -41.54 20.11
N THR A 311 -9.67 -42.48 19.34
CA THR A 311 -8.96 -43.68 18.88
C THR A 311 -8.10 -43.47 17.63
N THR A 312 -8.40 -42.42 16.84
CA THR A 312 -7.68 -42.06 15.61
C THR A 312 -7.61 -40.54 15.43
N PRO A 313 -7.02 -39.79 16.38
CA PRO A 313 -6.93 -38.35 16.26
C PRO A 313 -6.09 -37.98 15.02
N LYS A 314 -6.57 -37.03 14.23
CA LYS A 314 -5.78 -36.37 13.18
C LYS A 314 -5.26 -35.07 13.77
N ILE A 315 -3.95 -34.96 13.92
CA ILE A 315 -3.30 -33.79 14.51
C ILE A 315 -2.64 -33.02 13.36
N ALA A 316 -2.98 -31.74 13.22
CA ALA A 316 -2.27 -30.85 12.31
C ALA A 316 -1.06 -30.27 13.05
N ASP A 317 0.13 -30.53 12.50
CA ASP A 317 1.42 -29.96 12.93
C ASP A 317 2.03 -29.15 11.77
#